data_AF-A0A3B3XXC1-F1
#
_entry.id   AF-A0A3B3XXC1-F1
#
_cell.length_a   1.000
_cell.length_b   1.000
_cell.length_c   1.000
_cell.angle_alpha   90.00
_cell.angle_beta   90.00
_cell.angle_gamma   90.00
#
_symmetry.space_group_name_H-M   'P 1'
#
loop_
_entity.id
_entity.type
_entity.pdbx_description
1 polymer ?
#
loop_
_entity_poly.entity_id
_entity_poly.type
_entity_poly.pdbx_seq_one_letter_code
_entity_poly.pdbx_strand_id
1 'polypeptide(L)'
;LEIQSSLFFLALLSAIPLCQSVDYDYRFEKFKNQHIITDMDGGCDDIIESRNILDTNFKCKAKNTFILHPVENVTPVCQNGTPIGNGNLKKSKGTFDIVVCELKGNINDKPCRYNSSKKREHIVIACDGGKPVHFEDPTQW
;
A
#
# COMPACT_ATOMS: atom_id res chain seq x y z
N LEU A 1 41.53 -15.30 47.34
CA LEU A 1 40.17 -15.86 47.21
C LEU A 1 39.23 -14.69 47.04
N GLU A 2 38.71 -14.52 45.83
CA GLU A 2 37.62 -13.61 45.52
C GLU A 2 36.32 -14.18 46.11
N ILE A 3 35.53 -13.34 46.78
CA ILE A 3 34.18 -13.69 47.20
C ILE A 3 33.24 -12.77 46.42
N GLN A 4 32.61 -13.35 45.41
CA GLN A 4 31.47 -12.79 44.68
C GLN A 4 30.35 -12.40 45.68
N SER A 5 29.77 -11.22 45.50
CA SER A 5 28.40 -10.99 45.93
C SER A 5 27.62 -10.42 44.75
N SER A 6 26.91 -11.33 44.12
CA SER A 6 26.03 -11.17 42.96
C SER A 6 24.62 -10.87 43.45
N LEU A 7 24.01 -9.74 43.04
CA LEU A 7 22.56 -9.48 43.02
C LEU A 7 22.31 -8.36 41.98
N PHE A 8 22.00 -8.71 40.72
CA PHE A 8 20.65 -8.64 40.11
C PHE A 8 19.85 -7.39 40.55
N PHE A 9 19.41 -6.49 39.66
CA PHE A 9 18.32 -6.75 38.73
C PHE A 9 18.38 -5.90 37.45
N LEU A 10 17.93 -6.55 36.37
CA LEU A 10 17.80 -6.05 35.02
C LEU A 10 17.01 -4.73 34.96
N ALA A 11 17.66 -3.68 34.46
CA ALA A 11 16.99 -2.61 33.73
C ALA A 11 17.53 -2.55 32.30
N LEU A 12 17.73 -3.71 31.66
CA LEU A 12 17.64 -3.79 30.21
C LEU A 12 16.15 -3.69 29.89
N LEU A 13 15.63 -2.46 29.87
CA LEU A 13 14.41 -2.18 29.14
C LEU A 13 14.64 -2.70 27.73
N SER A 14 14.01 -3.84 27.46
CA SER A 14 13.90 -4.45 26.16
C SER A 14 13.27 -3.41 25.23
N ALA A 15 14.10 -2.64 24.53
CA ALA A 15 13.68 -1.90 23.35
C ALA A 15 13.44 -2.92 22.23
N ILE A 16 12.32 -3.63 22.32
CA ILE A 16 11.81 -4.57 21.31
C ILE A 16 10.35 -4.12 21.05
N PRO A 17 9.81 -4.15 19.83
CA PRO A 17 10.27 -3.65 18.54
C PRO A 17 9.26 -2.58 18.06
N LEU A 18 9.01 -1.54 18.86
CA LEU A 18 7.91 -0.58 18.60
C LEU A 18 8.01 0.11 17.22
N CYS A 19 9.23 0.33 16.71
CA CYS A 19 9.43 0.91 15.38
C CYS A 19 8.94 0.01 14.24
N GLN A 20 9.04 -1.32 14.38
CA GLN A 20 8.63 -2.24 13.31
C GLN A 20 7.11 -2.28 13.15
N SER A 21 6.36 -2.23 14.26
CA SER A 21 4.90 -2.17 14.21
C SER A 21 4.38 -0.84 13.65
N VAL A 22 5.08 0.27 13.93
CA VAL A 22 4.69 1.61 13.45
C VAL A 22 4.87 1.73 11.93
N ASP A 23 5.99 1.25 11.38
CA ASP A 23 6.21 1.26 9.92
C ASP A 23 5.19 0.38 9.17
N TYR A 24 4.88 -0.78 9.76
CA TYR A 24 3.89 -1.71 9.23
C TYR A 24 2.50 -1.08 9.08
N ASP A 25 1.96 -0.51 10.16
CA ASP A 25 0.63 0.09 10.13
C ASP A 25 0.60 1.32 9.20
N TYR A 26 1.68 2.11 9.15
CA TYR A 26 1.80 3.21 8.20
C TYR A 26 1.69 2.75 6.74
N ARG A 27 2.37 1.67 6.35
CA ARG A 27 2.34 1.16 4.96
C ARG A 27 0.97 0.60 4.58
N PHE A 28 0.29 -0.09 5.50
CA PHE A 28 -1.07 -0.57 5.27
C PHE A 28 -2.08 0.58 5.13
N GLU A 29 -2.00 1.59 6.00
CA GLU A 29 -2.85 2.78 5.90
C GLU A 29 -2.57 3.60 4.64
N LYS A 30 -1.30 3.71 4.24
CA LYS A 30 -0.92 4.31 2.96
C LYS A 30 -1.50 3.53 1.78
N PHE A 31 -1.46 2.19 1.82
CA PHE A 31 -2.09 1.35 0.79
C PHE A 31 -3.59 1.61 0.71
N LYS A 32 -4.30 1.64 1.85
CA LYS A 32 -5.75 1.97 1.88
C LYS A 32 -6.02 3.33 1.27
N ASN A 33 -5.29 4.36 1.69
CA ASN A 33 -5.47 5.72 1.19
C ASN A 33 -5.28 5.77 -0.33
N GLN A 34 -4.22 5.14 -0.84
CA GLN A 34 -3.86 5.20 -2.26
C GLN A 34 -4.71 4.28 -3.15
N HIS A 35 -5.19 3.15 -2.65
CA HIS A 35 -5.67 2.07 -3.52
C HIS A 35 -7.04 1.51 -3.16
N ILE A 36 -7.64 1.86 -2.03
CA ILE A 36 -8.95 1.33 -1.62
C ILE A 36 -10.01 2.41 -1.68
N ILE A 37 -11.11 2.11 -2.36
CA ILE A 37 -12.29 2.97 -2.41
C ILE A 37 -13.54 2.14 -2.74
N THR A 38 -14.72 2.55 -2.29
CA THR A 38 -15.98 1.89 -2.66
C THR A 38 -16.77 2.67 -3.71
N ASP A 39 -16.43 3.94 -3.90
CA ASP A 39 -17.14 4.87 -4.79
C ASP A 39 -16.18 5.91 -5.39
N MET A 40 -16.28 6.13 -6.70
CA MET A 40 -15.43 7.04 -7.48
C MET A 40 -16.19 8.25 -8.03
N ASP A 41 -17.30 8.67 -7.42
CA ASP A 41 -18.14 9.79 -7.89
C ASP A 41 -17.40 11.12 -8.12
N GLY A 42 -16.31 11.41 -7.37
CA GLY A 42 -15.45 12.59 -7.60
C GLY A 42 -14.43 12.44 -8.75
N GLY A 43 -14.29 11.24 -9.32
CA GLY A 43 -13.29 10.96 -10.34
C GLY A 43 -11.84 11.02 -9.83
N CYS A 44 -10.89 10.76 -10.72
CA CYS A 44 -9.47 10.64 -10.34
C CYS A 44 -8.88 11.93 -9.77
N ASP A 45 -9.17 13.09 -10.37
CA ASP A 45 -8.62 14.38 -9.95
C ASP A 45 -8.98 14.69 -8.50
N ASP A 46 -10.28 14.76 -8.20
CA ASP A 46 -10.78 15.19 -6.88
C ASP A 46 -10.40 14.19 -5.78
N ILE A 47 -10.42 12.89 -6.09
CA ILE A 47 -10.11 11.85 -5.11
C ILE A 47 -8.61 11.81 -4.82
N ILE A 48 -7.75 11.95 -5.83
CA ILE A 48 -6.29 12.00 -5.64
C ILE A 48 -5.89 13.26 -4.86
N GLU A 49 -6.50 14.41 -5.18
CA GLU A 49 -6.26 15.67 -4.50
C GLU A 49 -6.73 15.62 -3.04
N SER A 50 -7.98 15.23 -2.78
CA SER A 50 -8.55 15.17 -1.43
C SER A 50 -7.82 14.20 -0.50
N ARG A 51 -7.21 13.15 -1.05
CA ARG A 51 -6.40 12.16 -0.31
C ARG A 51 -4.91 12.47 -0.29
N ASN A 52 -4.49 13.59 -0.88
CA ASN A 52 -3.09 14.00 -1.00
C ASN A 52 -2.17 12.87 -1.53
N ILE A 53 -2.60 12.19 -2.60
CA ILE A 53 -1.87 11.07 -3.19
C ILE A 53 -0.79 11.60 -4.14
N LEU A 54 0.42 11.74 -3.60
CA LEU A 54 1.61 12.18 -4.34
C LEU A 54 2.65 11.05 -4.45
N ASP A 55 3.63 11.23 -5.32
CA ASP A 55 4.83 10.39 -5.34
C ASP A 55 5.73 10.67 -4.11
N THR A 56 6.85 9.95 -3.99
CA THR A 56 7.78 10.10 -2.87
C THR A 56 8.51 11.45 -2.84
N ASN A 57 8.46 12.22 -3.93
CA ASN A 57 9.08 13.54 -4.07
C ASN A 57 8.03 14.67 -4.00
N PHE A 58 6.83 14.38 -3.50
CA PHE A 58 5.70 15.33 -3.40
C PHE A 58 5.23 15.87 -4.77
N LYS A 59 5.40 15.10 -5.83
CA LYS A 59 4.94 15.40 -7.19
C LYS A 59 3.66 14.64 -7.52
N CYS A 60 2.99 15.02 -8.60
CA CYS A 60 1.83 14.26 -9.07
C CYS A 60 2.27 12.83 -9.38
N LYS A 61 1.57 11.87 -8.79
CA LYS A 61 1.84 10.45 -9.04
C LYS A 61 1.48 10.15 -10.50
N ALA A 62 2.40 9.57 -11.27
CA ALA A 62 2.20 9.32 -12.70
C ALA A 62 1.01 8.39 -12.96
N LYS A 63 0.81 7.40 -12.09
CA LYS A 63 -0.30 6.46 -12.16
C LYS A 63 -0.75 6.06 -10.77
N ASN A 64 -2.06 6.00 -10.57
CA ASN A 64 -2.66 5.48 -9.35
C ASN A 64 -3.87 4.60 -9.72
N THR A 65 -3.96 3.43 -9.13
CA THR A 65 -5.09 2.51 -9.35
C THR A 65 -5.90 2.41 -8.07
N PHE A 66 -7.20 2.66 -8.17
CA PHE A 66 -8.16 2.40 -7.11
C PHE A 66 -8.85 1.07 -7.34
N ILE A 67 -8.93 0.24 -6.31
CA ILE A 67 -9.72 -0.98 -6.26
C ILE A 67 -11.09 -0.59 -5.70
N LEU A 68 -12.15 -0.84 -6.47
CA LEU A 68 -13.54 -0.50 -6.13
C LEU A 68 -14.17 -1.51 -5.17
N HIS A 69 -13.46 -1.83 -4.08
CA HIS A 69 -13.91 -2.77 -3.08
C HIS A 69 -13.41 -2.36 -1.69
N PRO A 70 -14.12 -2.75 -0.62
CA PRO A 70 -13.63 -2.55 0.74
C PRO A 70 -12.35 -3.36 0.97
N VAL A 71 -11.47 -2.88 1.87
CA VAL A 71 -10.14 -3.49 2.09
C VAL A 71 -10.24 -4.93 2.60
N GLU A 72 -11.34 -5.27 3.26
CA GLU A 72 -11.69 -6.61 3.74
C GLU A 72 -11.83 -7.62 2.59
N ASN A 73 -12.20 -7.17 1.39
CA ASN A 73 -12.26 -8.01 0.19
C ASN A 73 -10.89 -8.16 -0.48
N VAL A 74 -9.97 -7.22 -0.26
CA VAL A 74 -8.63 -7.21 -0.86
C VAL A 74 -7.62 -7.95 0.01
N THR A 75 -7.71 -7.82 1.33
CA THR A 75 -6.79 -8.43 2.31
C THR A 75 -6.61 -9.94 2.13
N PRO A 76 -7.66 -10.75 1.83
CA PRO A 76 -7.52 -12.19 1.61
C PRO A 76 -6.57 -12.56 0.46
N VAL A 77 -6.26 -11.65 -0.47
CA VAL A 77 -5.27 -11.88 -1.53
C VAL A 77 -3.88 -12.16 -0.93
N CYS A 78 -3.55 -11.59 0.23
CA CYS A 78 -2.26 -11.83 0.87
C CYS A 78 -2.04 -13.29 1.31
N GLN A 79 -3.12 -13.99 1.65
CA GLN A 79 -3.07 -15.40 2.04
C GLN A 79 -3.38 -16.33 0.86
N ASN A 80 -4.39 -15.99 0.08
CA ASN A 80 -4.98 -16.89 -0.92
C ASN A 80 -4.47 -16.64 -2.35
N GLY A 81 -3.77 -15.53 -2.59
CA GLY A 81 -3.25 -15.16 -3.90
C GLY A 81 -2.09 -16.05 -4.36
N THR A 82 -1.89 -16.09 -5.67
CA THR A 82 -0.77 -16.81 -6.30
C THR A 82 0.51 -16.00 -6.10
N PRO A 83 1.58 -16.56 -5.51
CA PRO A 83 2.86 -15.87 -5.40
C PRO A 83 3.41 -15.49 -6.79
N ILE A 84 4.05 -14.32 -6.90
CA ILE A 84 4.84 -14.00 -8.09
C ILE A 84 6.28 -13.65 -7.73
N GLY A 85 7.21 -14.28 -8.46
CA GLY A 85 8.65 -14.17 -8.22
C GLY A 85 9.03 -14.71 -6.84
N ASN A 86 10.19 -14.27 -6.35
CA ASN A 86 10.74 -14.69 -5.06
C ASN A 86 10.41 -13.70 -3.93
N GLY A 87 9.55 -12.72 -4.19
CA GLY A 87 9.22 -11.63 -3.27
C GLY A 87 7.92 -11.85 -2.51
N ASN A 88 7.41 -10.76 -1.94
CA ASN A 88 6.15 -10.73 -1.20
C ASN A 88 4.95 -10.35 -2.07
N LEU A 89 5.07 -10.43 -3.39
CA LEU A 89 4.00 -10.14 -4.35
C LEU A 89 3.01 -11.30 -4.44
N LYS A 90 1.73 -10.97 -4.46
CA LYS A 90 0.60 -11.89 -4.61
C LYS A 90 -0.31 -11.39 -5.71
N LYS A 91 -0.62 -12.25 -6.67
CA LYS A 91 -1.68 -12.02 -7.67
C LYS A 91 -2.99 -12.57 -7.18
N SER A 92 -4.06 -11.80 -7.32
CA SER A 92 -5.38 -12.26 -6.97
C SER A 92 -5.84 -13.43 -7.83
N LYS A 93 -6.55 -14.39 -7.23
CA LYS A 93 -7.17 -15.50 -7.96
C LYS A 93 -8.39 -15.07 -8.78
N GLY A 94 -9.14 -14.08 -8.28
CA GLY A 94 -10.25 -13.44 -9.00
C GLY A 94 -9.88 -12.05 -9.50
N THR A 95 -10.73 -11.51 -10.38
CA THR A 95 -10.63 -10.13 -10.86
C THR A 95 -11.33 -9.15 -9.92
N PHE A 96 -10.83 -7.92 -9.85
CA PHE A 96 -11.44 -6.81 -9.14
C PHE A 96 -11.88 -5.73 -10.12
N ASP A 97 -12.95 -5.03 -9.81
CA ASP A 97 -13.28 -3.78 -10.49
C ASP A 97 -12.30 -2.70 -10.02
N ILE A 98 -11.63 -2.06 -10.97
CA ILE A 98 -10.59 -1.05 -10.71
C ILE A 98 -10.81 0.19 -11.56
N VAL A 99 -10.30 1.32 -11.07
CA VAL A 99 -10.14 2.55 -11.83
C VAL A 99 -8.67 2.91 -11.90
N VAL A 100 -8.12 2.95 -13.11
CA VAL A 100 -6.75 3.37 -13.37
C VAL A 100 -6.77 4.87 -13.68
N CYS A 101 -6.05 5.65 -12.87
CA CYS A 101 -5.84 7.07 -13.03
C CYS A 101 -4.44 7.32 -13.60
N GLU A 102 -4.35 7.85 -14.82
CA GLU A 102 -3.08 8.12 -15.51
C GLU A 102 -2.92 9.63 -15.71
N LEU A 103 -1.77 10.17 -15.29
CA LEU A 103 -1.50 11.60 -15.35
C LEU A 103 -1.50 12.08 -16.81
N LYS A 104 -2.24 13.16 -17.11
CA LYS A 104 -2.31 13.72 -18.47
C LYS A 104 -1.10 14.58 -18.85
N GLY A 105 -0.46 15.17 -17.84
CA GLY A 105 0.59 16.19 -17.99
C GLY A 105 1.91 15.80 -17.32
N ASN A 106 2.67 16.80 -16.90
CA ASN A 106 3.94 16.60 -16.22
C ASN A 106 3.74 16.35 -14.72
N ILE A 107 4.62 15.54 -14.12
CA ILE A 107 4.60 15.25 -12.67
C ILE A 107 4.69 16.52 -11.80
N ASN A 108 5.28 17.60 -12.33
CA ASN A 108 5.43 18.86 -11.60
C ASN A 108 4.17 19.75 -11.68
N ASP A 109 3.22 19.48 -12.59
CA ASP A 109 2.04 20.33 -12.79
C ASP A 109 1.15 20.38 -11.54
N LYS A 110 0.43 21.49 -11.36
CA LYS A 110 -0.58 21.67 -10.32
C LYS A 110 -1.77 22.46 -10.88
N PRO A 111 -3.03 22.05 -10.62
CA PRO A 111 -3.44 20.80 -9.96
C PRO A 111 -3.10 19.56 -10.80
N CYS A 112 -3.00 18.38 -10.15
CA CYS A 112 -2.77 17.12 -10.86
C CYS A 112 -4.02 16.72 -11.64
N ARG A 113 -3.89 16.44 -12.94
CA ARG A 113 -5.02 16.10 -13.84
C ARG A 113 -4.84 14.72 -14.46
N TYR A 114 -5.87 13.89 -14.40
CA TYR A 114 -5.81 12.46 -14.70
C TYR A 114 -6.84 12.04 -15.75
N ASN A 115 -6.43 11.16 -16.65
CA ASN A 115 -7.36 10.31 -17.40
C ASN A 115 -7.77 9.15 -16.51
N SER A 116 -9.00 8.69 -16.66
CA SER A 116 -9.51 7.53 -15.93
C SER A 116 -9.94 6.43 -16.89
N SER A 117 -9.67 5.18 -16.51
CA SER A 117 -10.22 4.00 -17.20
C SER A 117 -10.73 2.99 -16.19
N LYS A 118 -11.97 2.54 -16.38
CA LYS A 118 -12.57 1.45 -15.59
C LYS A 118 -12.18 0.11 -16.21
N LYS A 119 -11.70 -0.82 -15.40
CA LYS A 119 -11.29 -2.16 -15.84
C LYS A 119 -11.72 -3.22 -14.84
N ARG A 120 -11.72 -4.47 -15.27
CA ARG A 120 -11.93 -5.64 -14.40
C ARG A 120 -10.79 -6.63 -14.62
N GLU A 121 -9.83 -6.64 -13.71
CA GLU A 121 -8.56 -7.34 -13.90
C GLU A 121 -8.07 -7.99 -12.60
N HIS A 122 -7.11 -8.92 -12.71
CA HIS A 122 -6.40 -9.42 -11.54
C HIS A 122 -5.47 -8.33 -11.01
N ILE A 123 -5.45 -8.15 -9.70
CA ILE A 123 -4.52 -7.22 -9.04
C ILE A 123 -3.26 -7.97 -8.61
N VAL A 124 -2.15 -7.24 -8.52
CA VAL A 124 -0.91 -7.71 -7.92
C VAL A 124 -0.58 -6.77 -6.77
N ILE A 125 -0.38 -7.33 -5.58
CA ILE A 125 -0.09 -6.55 -4.37
C ILE A 125 1.10 -7.15 -3.64
N ALA A 126 1.92 -6.29 -3.01
CA ALA A 126 2.89 -6.76 -2.03
C ALA A 126 2.20 -6.88 -0.67
N CYS A 127 2.54 -7.94 0.06
CA CYS A 127 1.98 -8.22 1.37
C CYS A 127 3.07 -8.24 2.45
N ASP A 128 2.73 -7.73 3.62
CA ASP A 128 3.57 -7.79 4.82
C ASP A 128 2.66 -8.16 5.98
N GLY A 129 3.08 -9.00 6.92
CA GLY A 129 2.24 -9.41 8.06
C GLY A 129 0.81 -9.90 7.72
N GLY A 130 0.55 -10.36 6.50
CA GLY A 130 -0.79 -10.73 6.01
C GLY A 130 -1.68 -9.57 5.53
N LYS A 131 -1.20 -8.32 5.53
CA LYS A 131 -1.89 -7.14 5.01
C LYS A 131 -1.26 -6.62 3.71
N PRO A 132 -2.04 -5.97 2.82
CA PRO A 132 -1.51 -5.34 1.62
C PRO A 132 -0.74 -4.06 1.95
N VAL A 133 0.45 -3.89 1.37
CA VAL A 133 1.32 -2.73 1.64
C VAL A 133 1.80 -2.01 0.39
N HIS A 134 1.56 -2.59 -0.79
CA HIS A 134 1.87 -1.98 -2.08
C HIS A 134 0.96 -2.54 -3.17
N PHE A 135 0.55 -1.69 -4.12
CA PHE A 135 -0.10 -2.11 -5.36
C PHE A 135 0.95 -2.12 -6.47
N GLU A 136 1.18 -3.28 -7.06
CA GLU A 136 2.13 -3.46 -8.16
C GLU A 136 1.43 -3.18 -9.48
N ASP A 137 2.03 -2.33 -10.32
CA ASP A 137 1.51 -2.06 -11.65
C ASP A 137 1.96 -3.14 -12.63
N PRO A 138 1.05 -3.95 -13.19
CA PRO A 138 1.41 -5.05 -14.09
C PRO A 138 2.03 -4.59 -15.43
N THR A 139 2.04 -3.29 -15.72
CA THR A 139 2.69 -2.72 -16.92
C THR A 139 4.18 -2.39 -16.73
N GLN A 140 4.73 -2.62 -15.53
CA GLN A 140 6.15 -2.36 -15.23
C GLN A 140 7.03 -3.62 -15.40
N TRP A 141 6.55 -4.63 -16.14
CA TRP A 141 7.17 -5.96 -16.29
C TRP A 141 7.52 -6.25 -17.75
#